data_AF-A0A7X0V4E9-F1
#
_entry.id   AF-A0A7X0V4E9-F1
#
_cell.length_a   1.000
_cell.length_b   1.000
_cell.length_c   1.000
_cell.angle_alpha   90.00
_cell.angle_beta   90.00
_cell.angle_gamma   90.00
#
_symmetry.space_group_name_H-M   'P 1'
#
loop_
_entity.id
_entity.type
_entity.pdbx_description
1 polymer ?
#
loop_
_entity_poly.entity_id
_entity_poly.type
_entity_poly.pdbx_seq_one_letter_code
_entity_poly.pdbx_strand_id
1 'polypeptide(L)'
;MRTNCLFAIFIVSLLGCGPKNEEVTDEQITVEAPAAALDSVSTTRKDAVRVNQNELMPGLPLPATDLLSEKYPGWQQPELTPAAKQAANDSILVRGEFNGDTRQDIALQLQQNQDVVVVALLEGENGNWQLFELHRENLQQQNNSLQSPIALSLRGKGTELKTTADSQKMTSPYDAIALTQNGQTTVYLFRNGRFSNYSIAR
;
A
#
# COMPACT_ATOMS: atom_id res chain seq x y z
N MET A 1 -29.18 37.94 17.26
CA MET A 1 -28.88 38.67 18.52
C MET A 1 -29.06 37.71 19.69
N ARG A 2 -28.21 37.80 20.72
CA ARG A 2 -27.94 36.86 21.85
C ARG A 2 -26.75 35.92 21.54
N THR A 3 -25.48 36.20 21.89
CA THR A 3 -24.75 36.78 23.05
C THR A 3 -24.17 35.70 23.98
N ASN A 4 -22.83 35.58 23.92
CA ASN A 4 -21.80 35.26 24.93
C ASN A 4 -21.88 34.04 25.88
N CYS A 5 -20.75 33.32 25.98
CA CYS A 5 -19.94 33.04 27.19
C CYS A 5 -18.73 32.17 26.76
N LEU A 6 -17.47 32.63 26.70
CA LEU A 6 -16.52 33.09 27.73
C LEU A 6 -16.05 31.97 28.69
N PHE A 7 -14.72 31.90 28.90
CA PHE A 7 -13.92 31.12 29.86
C PHE A 7 -13.60 29.65 29.47
N ALA A 8 -12.41 29.08 29.71
CA ALA A 8 -11.20 29.51 30.43
C ALA A 8 -9.98 28.70 29.93
N ILE A 9 -8.80 29.31 30.05
CA ILE A 9 -7.46 28.78 29.84
C ILE A 9 -7.08 27.85 31.02
N PHE A 10 -6.43 26.72 30.73
CA PHE A 10 -5.64 25.98 31.72
C PHE A 10 -4.27 25.62 31.11
N ILE A 11 -3.24 26.33 31.56
CA ILE A 11 -1.82 26.04 31.37
C ILE A 11 -1.36 25.31 32.64
N VAL A 12 -0.86 24.07 32.50
CA VAL A 12 -0.02 23.44 33.54
C VAL A 12 1.15 22.73 32.85
N SER A 13 2.32 23.30 33.07
CA SER A 13 3.66 22.81 32.77
C SER A 13 4.04 21.70 33.76
N LEU A 14 4.67 20.61 33.29
CA LEU A 14 5.63 19.86 34.12
C LEU A 14 6.78 19.30 33.27
N LEU A 15 7.98 19.70 33.69
CA LEU A 15 9.31 19.26 33.26
C LEU A 15 9.56 17.83 33.73
N GLY A 16 9.99 16.95 32.83
CA GLY A 16 10.48 15.61 33.15
C GLY A 16 11.92 15.43 32.70
N CYS A 17 12.87 15.63 33.62
CA CYS A 17 14.29 15.29 33.45
C CYS A 17 14.59 13.90 34.03
N GLY A 18 15.35 13.10 33.27
CA GLY A 18 16.27 12.07 33.79
C GLY A 18 15.86 10.60 33.55
N PRO A 19 16.79 9.63 33.57
CA PRO A 19 18.22 9.72 33.93
C PRO A 19 19.21 9.38 32.80
N LYS A 20 20.49 9.67 33.06
CA LYS A 20 21.67 9.25 32.28
C LYS A 20 21.79 7.73 32.32
N ASN A 21 21.92 7.10 31.14
CA ASN A 21 22.33 5.70 31.07
C ASN A 21 23.86 5.60 31.17
N GLU A 22 24.28 4.66 32.01
CA GLU A 22 25.65 4.31 32.35
C GLU A 22 26.34 3.64 31.15
N GLU A 23 27.64 3.93 31.00
CA GLU A 23 28.52 3.25 30.04
C GLU A 23 28.71 1.79 30.46
N VAL A 24 28.26 0.87 29.62
CA VAL A 24 28.52 -0.56 29.75
C VAL A 24 30.00 -0.81 29.46
N THR A 25 30.68 -1.40 30.43
CA THR A 25 32.08 -1.82 30.31
C THR A 25 32.12 -3.14 29.54
N ASP A 26 32.78 -3.17 28.38
CA ASP A 26 32.94 -4.38 27.58
C ASP A 26 33.90 -5.34 28.29
N GLU A 27 33.35 -6.38 28.91
CA GLU A 27 34.11 -7.53 29.37
C GLU A 27 34.66 -8.30 28.16
N GLN A 28 35.97 -8.52 28.20
CA GLN A 28 36.76 -9.23 27.20
C GLN A 28 36.30 -10.69 27.07
N ILE A 29 35.61 -11.00 25.98
CA ILE A 29 35.37 -12.39 25.56
C ILE A 29 36.70 -12.94 25.02
N THR A 30 37.28 -13.88 25.77
CA THR A 30 38.39 -14.72 25.33
C THR A 30 37.85 -15.70 24.29
N VAL A 31 38.25 -15.52 23.03
CA VAL A 31 37.89 -16.41 21.92
C VAL A 31 38.87 -17.58 21.91
N GLU A 32 38.39 -18.76 22.32
CA GLU A 32 39.09 -20.03 22.13
C GLU A 32 39.06 -20.49 20.66
N ALA A 33 40.03 -21.34 20.32
CA ALA A 33 40.55 -21.65 18.99
C ALA A 33 39.54 -22.23 17.96
N PRO A 34 39.80 -22.05 16.65
CA PRO A 34 38.93 -22.55 15.60
C PRO A 34 39.10 -24.07 15.42
N ALA A 35 38.01 -24.82 15.60
CA ALA A 35 37.96 -26.24 15.29
C ALA A 35 37.16 -26.52 14.03
N ALA A 36 37.82 -27.25 13.13
CA ALA A 36 37.31 -28.17 12.11
C ALA A 36 36.46 -27.61 10.94
N ALA A 37 37.06 -27.77 9.76
CA ALA A 37 36.45 -27.60 8.46
C ALA A 37 35.28 -28.57 8.20
N LEU A 38 34.21 -28.01 7.62
CA LEU A 38 33.49 -28.46 6.42
C LEU A 38 33.40 -29.97 6.17
N ASP A 39 32.20 -30.54 6.31
CA ASP A 39 31.59 -31.31 5.21
C ASP A 39 30.06 -31.38 5.36
N SER A 40 29.34 -30.46 4.70
CA SER A 40 27.88 -30.54 4.57
C SER A 40 27.52 -30.52 3.10
N VAL A 41 27.76 -31.65 2.44
CA VAL A 41 27.26 -31.92 1.08
C VAL A 41 25.82 -32.41 1.21
N SER A 42 24.89 -31.46 1.41
CA SER A 42 23.46 -31.67 1.17
C SER A 42 23.23 -31.70 -0.34
N THR A 43 23.37 -32.89 -0.94
CA THR A 43 22.93 -33.18 -2.31
C THR A 43 21.44 -33.56 -2.32
N THR A 44 20.58 -32.60 -1.98
CA THR A 44 19.20 -32.68 -2.45
C THR A 44 19.15 -32.05 -3.83
N ARG A 45 18.89 -32.87 -4.85
CA ARG A 45 18.45 -32.38 -6.16
C ARG A 45 17.24 -31.50 -5.91
N LYS A 46 17.41 -30.20 -6.13
CA LYS A 46 16.32 -29.23 -6.21
C LYS A 46 15.48 -29.64 -7.41
N ASP A 47 14.47 -30.47 -7.15
CA ASP A 47 13.50 -30.86 -8.15
C ASP A 47 12.84 -29.55 -8.59
N ALA A 48 13.21 -29.12 -9.79
CA ALA A 48 12.70 -27.92 -10.42
C ALA A 48 11.27 -28.23 -10.88
N VAL A 49 10.36 -28.32 -9.90
CA VAL A 49 8.94 -28.11 -10.16
C VAL A 49 8.87 -26.79 -10.90
N ARG A 50 8.41 -26.84 -12.15
CA ARG A 50 8.13 -25.66 -12.97
C ARG A 50 7.27 -24.72 -12.12
N VAL A 51 7.90 -23.72 -11.53
CA VAL A 51 7.21 -22.55 -11.00
C VAL A 51 6.63 -21.92 -12.26
N ASN A 52 5.31 -22.01 -12.41
CA ASN A 52 4.65 -21.29 -13.49
C ASN A 52 4.95 -19.81 -13.23
N GLN A 53 5.81 -19.21 -14.06
CA GLN A 53 6.40 -17.88 -13.90
C GLN A 53 5.40 -16.75 -14.20
N ASN A 54 4.20 -16.83 -13.63
CA ASN A 54 3.56 -15.61 -13.15
C ASN A 54 4.27 -15.30 -11.84
N GLU A 55 5.41 -14.61 -11.95
CA GLU A 55 6.20 -14.11 -10.82
C GLU A 55 5.26 -13.33 -9.90
N LEU A 56 4.82 -14.01 -8.85
CA LEU A 56 3.93 -13.46 -7.84
C LEU A 56 4.57 -12.20 -7.30
N MET A 57 3.85 -11.08 -7.36
CA MET A 57 4.31 -9.83 -6.75
C MET A 57 4.72 -10.14 -5.30
N PRO A 58 6.01 -9.98 -4.96
CA PRO A 58 6.50 -10.40 -3.66
C PRO A 58 5.71 -9.69 -2.55
N GLY A 59 5.11 -10.49 -1.67
CA GLY A 59 4.37 -10.01 -0.50
C GLY A 59 2.85 -10.11 -0.59
N LEU A 60 2.23 -10.53 -1.69
CA LEU A 60 0.78 -10.81 -1.66
C LEU A 60 0.47 -12.07 -0.84
N PRO A 61 -0.53 -12.05 0.07
CA PRO A 61 -1.03 -13.26 0.72
C PRO A 61 -1.53 -14.28 -0.31
N LEU A 62 -1.37 -15.57 -0.03
CA LEU A 62 -1.82 -16.64 -0.95
C LEU A 62 -3.32 -16.55 -1.28
N PRO A 63 -4.25 -16.37 -0.31
CA PRO A 63 -5.67 -16.26 -0.64
C PRO A 63 -6.00 -15.06 -1.54
N ALA A 64 -5.30 -13.94 -1.37
CA ALA A 64 -5.45 -12.77 -2.22
C ALA A 64 -4.92 -13.03 -3.65
N THR A 65 -3.82 -13.76 -3.75
CA THR A 65 -3.21 -14.18 -5.03
C THR A 65 -4.13 -15.12 -5.81
N ASP A 66 -4.75 -16.09 -5.13
CA ASP A 66 -5.71 -17.01 -5.74
C ASP A 66 -6.94 -16.25 -6.26
N LEU A 67 -7.49 -15.34 -5.45
CA LEU A 67 -8.62 -14.50 -5.84
C LEU A 67 -8.29 -13.63 -7.06
N LEU A 68 -7.10 -13.02 -7.11
CA LEU A 68 -6.65 -12.26 -8.28
C LEU A 68 -6.53 -13.14 -9.52
N SER A 69 -5.96 -14.34 -9.39
CA SER A 69 -5.75 -15.26 -10.50
C SER A 69 -7.07 -15.83 -11.04
N GLU A 70 -8.06 -16.02 -10.18
CA GLU A 70 -9.43 -16.38 -10.57
C GLU A 70 -10.11 -15.26 -11.36
N LYS A 71 -10.03 -14.01 -10.86
CA LYS A 71 -10.73 -12.86 -11.47
C LYS A 71 -10.03 -12.30 -12.71
N TYR A 72 -8.71 -12.34 -12.74
CA TYR A 72 -7.87 -11.75 -13.79
C TYR A 72 -6.90 -12.80 -14.34
N PRO A 73 -7.37 -13.86 -15.02
CA PRO A 73 -6.51 -14.93 -15.49
C PRO A 73 -5.41 -14.38 -16.41
N GLY A 74 -4.16 -14.77 -16.16
CA GLY A 74 -2.99 -14.33 -16.93
C GLY A 74 -2.58 -12.88 -16.68
N TRP A 75 -3.03 -12.24 -15.58
CA TRP A 75 -2.56 -10.91 -15.20
C TRP A 75 -1.03 -10.87 -15.02
N GLN A 76 -0.47 -9.70 -15.26
CA GLN A 76 0.96 -9.42 -15.14
C GLN A 76 1.18 -8.13 -14.35
N GLN A 77 2.40 -7.92 -13.86
CA GLN A 77 2.81 -6.63 -13.32
C GLN A 77 2.98 -5.62 -14.48
N PRO A 78 2.30 -4.45 -14.45
CA PRO A 78 2.49 -3.43 -15.48
C PRO A 78 3.84 -2.74 -15.32
N GLU A 79 4.43 -2.33 -16.44
CA GLU A 79 5.52 -1.35 -16.42
C GLU A 79 4.93 0.06 -16.20
N LEU A 80 5.50 0.86 -15.31
CA LEU A 80 5.06 2.24 -15.10
C LEU A 80 5.79 3.20 -16.05
N THR A 81 5.08 4.23 -16.53
CA THR A 81 5.71 5.36 -17.23
C THR A 81 6.71 6.08 -16.31
N PRO A 82 7.74 6.77 -16.83
CA PRO A 82 8.71 7.50 -16.00
C PRO A 82 8.06 8.51 -15.04
N ALA A 83 7.03 9.23 -15.51
CA ALA A 83 6.27 10.16 -14.68
C ALA A 83 5.51 9.44 -13.55
N ALA A 84 4.89 8.29 -13.85
CA ALA A 84 4.20 7.49 -12.85
C ALA A 84 5.19 6.90 -11.82
N LYS A 85 6.35 6.39 -12.26
CA LYS A 85 7.42 5.91 -11.38
C LYS A 85 7.86 6.98 -10.39
N GLN A 86 8.11 8.19 -10.90
CA GLN A 86 8.50 9.30 -10.05
C GLN A 86 7.42 9.66 -9.01
N ALA A 87 6.15 9.70 -9.41
CA ALA A 87 5.06 10.08 -8.52
C ALA A 87 4.68 8.99 -7.50
N ALA A 88 4.85 7.71 -7.85
CA ALA A 88 4.54 6.56 -6.99
C ALA A 88 5.74 6.02 -6.21
N ASN A 89 6.93 6.63 -6.35
CA ASN A 89 8.20 6.05 -5.90
C ASN A 89 8.40 4.61 -6.39
N ASP A 90 8.11 4.38 -7.67
CA ASP A 90 8.18 3.08 -8.37
C ASP A 90 7.23 2.00 -7.81
N SER A 91 6.27 2.38 -6.96
CA SER A 91 5.35 1.41 -6.37
C SER A 91 4.13 1.13 -7.25
N ILE A 92 3.83 -0.15 -7.44
CA ILE A 92 2.60 -0.66 -8.05
C ILE A 92 1.62 -1.22 -7.01
N LEU A 93 1.99 -1.19 -5.73
CA LEU A 93 1.22 -1.75 -4.62
C LEU A 93 1.27 -0.80 -3.42
N VAL A 94 0.14 -0.60 -2.78
CA VAL A 94 0.06 0.08 -1.49
C VAL A 94 -0.71 -0.77 -0.50
N ARG A 95 -0.35 -0.63 0.77
CA ARG A 95 -1.02 -1.28 1.89
C ARG A 95 -1.54 -0.21 2.82
N GLY A 96 -2.72 -0.43 3.37
CA GLY A 96 -3.34 0.50 4.30
C GLY A 96 -4.56 -0.12 4.93
N GLU A 97 -5.23 0.65 5.77
CA GLU A 97 -6.49 0.30 6.39
C GLU A 97 -7.58 1.05 5.60
N PHE A 98 -8.32 0.38 4.71
CA PHE A 98 -9.16 1.07 3.71
C PHE A 98 -10.64 1.10 4.05
N ASN A 99 -11.12 0.37 5.07
CA ASN A 99 -12.55 0.11 5.26
C ASN A 99 -13.07 0.31 6.71
N GLY A 100 -12.22 0.72 7.64
CA GLY A 100 -12.47 0.94 9.05
C GLY A 100 -12.29 -0.27 9.97
N ASP A 101 -11.83 -1.43 9.48
CA ASP A 101 -11.81 -2.68 10.24
C ASP A 101 -10.49 -3.02 10.94
N THR A 102 -9.49 -2.14 10.82
CA THR A 102 -8.13 -2.25 11.38
C THR A 102 -7.22 -3.33 10.78
N ARG A 103 -7.69 -4.10 9.79
CA ARG A 103 -6.88 -5.09 9.07
C ARG A 103 -6.09 -4.40 7.95
N GLN A 104 -5.10 -5.14 7.43
CA GLN A 104 -4.24 -4.63 6.37
C GLN A 104 -4.79 -5.01 5.02
N ASP A 105 -5.32 -4.01 4.33
CA ASP A 105 -5.80 -4.12 2.96
C ASP A 105 -4.69 -3.84 1.95
N ILE A 106 -4.95 -4.20 0.69
CA ILE A 106 -3.99 -4.09 -0.40
C ILE A 106 -4.66 -3.41 -1.58
N ALA A 107 -3.99 -2.44 -2.20
CA ALA A 107 -4.36 -1.96 -3.53
C ALA A 107 -3.17 -2.17 -4.47
N LEU A 108 -3.43 -2.62 -5.69
CA LEU A 108 -2.37 -2.87 -6.66
C LEU A 108 -2.82 -2.56 -8.10
N GLN A 109 -1.83 -2.32 -8.94
CA GLN A 109 -1.99 -2.24 -10.39
C GLN A 109 -1.64 -3.60 -11.01
N LEU A 110 -2.49 -4.06 -11.93
CA LEU A 110 -2.25 -5.25 -12.73
C LEU A 110 -2.44 -4.93 -14.22
N GLN A 111 -1.63 -5.54 -15.06
CA GLN A 111 -1.80 -5.53 -16.50
C GLN A 111 -2.67 -6.73 -16.91
N GLN A 112 -3.73 -6.45 -17.68
CA GLN A 112 -4.57 -7.46 -18.30
C GLN A 112 -4.73 -7.13 -19.79
N ASN A 113 -4.08 -7.92 -20.65
CA ASN A 113 -3.99 -7.63 -22.08
C ASN A 113 -3.35 -6.25 -22.34
N GLN A 114 -4.12 -5.32 -22.90
CA GLN A 114 -3.71 -3.95 -23.21
C GLN A 114 -4.19 -2.94 -22.14
N ASP A 115 -4.83 -3.41 -21.07
CA ASP A 115 -5.32 -2.55 -20.00
C ASP A 115 -4.40 -2.60 -18.78
N VAL A 116 -4.32 -1.47 -18.08
CA VAL A 116 -4.01 -1.45 -16.65
C VAL A 116 -5.32 -1.43 -15.86
N VAL A 117 -5.40 -2.29 -14.86
CA VAL A 117 -6.51 -2.38 -13.91
C VAL A 117 -5.95 -2.09 -12.53
N VAL A 118 -6.60 -1.20 -11.80
CA VAL A 118 -6.29 -0.95 -10.39
C VAL A 118 -7.38 -1.57 -9.54
N VAL A 119 -6.98 -2.43 -8.62
CA VAL A 119 -7.89 -3.16 -7.73
C VAL A 119 -7.55 -2.90 -6.27
N ALA A 120 -8.57 -2.97 -5.42
CA ALA A 120 -8.44 -3.08 -3.98
C ALA A 120 -8.86 -4.47 -3.53
N LEU A 121 -8.11 -5.02 -2.59
CA LEU A 121 -8.32 -6.28 -1.90
C LEU A 121 -8.50 -5.93 -0.43
N LEU A 122 -9.71 -6.14 0.08
CA LEU A 122 -10.03 -5.92 1.49
C LEU A 122 -9.93 -7.25 2.24
N GLU A 123 -9.20 -7.26 3.34
CA GLU A 123 -9.12 -8.43 4.22
C GLU A 123 -10.36 -8.48 5.11
N GLY A 124 -11.17 -9.51 4.95
CA GLY A 124 -12.31 -9.80 5.81
C GLY A 124 -11.97 -10.73 6.97
N GLU A 125 -12.98 -11.06 7.76
CA GLU A 125 -12.84 -12.04 8.83
C GLU A 125 -12.41 -13.41 8.30
N ASN A 126 -11.61 -14.12 9.11
CA ASN A 126 -11.07 -15.45 8.80
C ASN A 126 -10.20 -15.50 7.52
N GLY A 127 -9.62 -14.37 7.10
CA GLY A 127 -8.76 -14.30 5.91
C GLY A 127 -9.53 -14.38 4.59
N ASN A 128 -10.83 -14.11 4.60
CA ASN A 128 -11.63 -14.00 3.37
C ASN A 128 -11.37 -12.66 2.69
N TRP A 129 -10.89 -12.67 1.45
CA TRP A 129 -10.60 -11.44 0.71
C TRP A 129 -11.77 -11.02 -0.17
N GLN A 130 -12.01 -9.71 -0.23
CA GLN A 130 -12.96 -9.11 -1.18
C GLN A 130 -12.20 -8.27 -2.20
N LEU A 131 -12.51 -8.46 -3.48
CA LEU A 131 -11.87 -7.72 -4.58
C LEU A 131 -12.82 -6.64 -5.14
N PHE A 132 -12.29 -5.44 -5.32
CA PHE A 132 -12.98 -4.31 -5.93
C PHE A 132 -12.12 -3.72 -7.06
N GLU A 133 -12.66 -3.67 -8.28
CA GLU A 133 -12.06 -2.90 -9.36
C GLU A 133 -12.32 -1.41 -9.13
N LEU A 134 -11.24 -0.61 -9.06
CA LEU A 134 -11.32 0.83 -8.82
C LEU A 134 -11.25 1.60 -10.12
N HIS A 135 -10.37 1.16 -11.03
CA HIS A 135 -10.06 1.87 -12.24
C HIS A 135 -9.57 0.90 -13.32
N ARG A 136 -9.88 1.22 -14.57
CA ARG A 136 -9.39 0.51 -15.75
C ARG A 136 -9.16 1.51 -16.87
N GLU A 137 -8.02 1.40 -17.52
CA GLU A 137 -7.72 2.16 -18.74
C GLU A 137 -6.69 1.43 -19.61
N ASN A 138 -6.56 1.87 -20.86
CA ASN A 138 -5.57 1.33 -21.78
C ASN A 138 -4.16 1.76 -21.37
N LEU A 139 -3.22 0.83 -21.43
CA LEU A 139 -1.79 1.11 -21.33
C LEU A 139 -1.35 2.05 -22.47
N GLN A 140 -0.37 2.89 -22.18
CA GLN A 140 0.20 3.80 -23.15
C GLN A 140 1.40 3.15 -23.85
N GLN A 141 1.42 3.24 -25.18
CA GLN A 141 2.59 2.81 -25.94
C GLN A 141 3.72 3.84 -25.76
N GLN A 142 4.81 3.46 -25.10
CA GLN A 142 5.99 4.29 -24.90
C GLN A 142 7.26 3.45 -25.04
N ASN A 143 8.25 3.93 -25.80
CA ASN A 143 9.53 3.23 -26.02
C ASN A 143 9.38 1.75 -26.43
N ASN A 144 8.40 1.44 -27.28
CA ASN A 144 8.06 0.10 -27.74
C ASN A 144 7.51 -0.86 -26.65
N SER A 145 7.17 -0.38 -25.45
CA SER A 145 6.43 -1.15 -24.44
C SER A 145 5.09 -0.49 -24.08
N LEU A 146 4.16 -1.30 -23.55
CA LEU A 146 2.90 -0.83 -22.98
C LEU A 146 3.14 -0.47 -21.52
N GLN A 147 2.85 0.78 -21.14
CA GLN A 147 3.17 1.31 -19.82
C GLN A 147 1.94 1.96 -19.16
N SER A 148 1.79 1.78 -17.85
CA SER A 148 0.76 2.42 -17.04
C SER A 148 1.11 3.88 -16.77
N PRO A 149 0.23 4.83 -17.12
CA PRO A 149 0.39 6.24 -16.74
C PRO A 149 -0.03 6.53 -15.30
N ILE A 150 -0.49 5.51 -14.54
CA ILE A 150 -1.07 5.67 -13.21
C ILE A 150 0.03 5.56 -12.15
N ALA A 151 0.14 6.60 -11.32
CA ALA A 151 0.85 6.51 -10.06
C ALA A 151 -0.11 6.11 -8.93
N LEU A 152 0.12 4.94 -8.33
CA LEU A 152 -0.62 4.44 -7.18
C LEU A 152 0.06 4.92 -5.89
N SER A 153 -0.71 5.51 -4.98
CA SER A 153 -0.20 6.04 -3.71
C SER A 153 -1.22 5.91 -2.57
N LEU A 154 -0.72 5.95 -1.34
CA LEU A 154 -1.54 5.94 -0.12
C LEU A 154 -1.81 7.37 0.35
N ARG A 155 -3.04 7.65 0.80
CA ARG A 155 -3.38 8.85 1.56
C ARG A 155 -3.79 8.45 2.95
N GLY A 156 -3.11 8.98 3.96
CA GLY A 156 -3.39 8.62 5.35
C GLY A 156 -4.79 9.07 5.79
N LYS A 157 -5.30 8.41 6.82
CA LYS A 157 -6.43 8.90 7.61
C LYS A 157 -6.32 10.40 7.92
N GLY A 158 -7.45 11.10 7.87
CA GLY A 158 -7.56 12.53 8.11
C GLY A 158 -7.30 13.40 6.87
N THR A 159 -6.94 12.81 5.72
CA THR A 159 -6.78 13.56 4.47
C THR A 159 -8.05 14.34 4.13
N GLU A 160 -7.93 15.64 3.83
CA GLU A 160 -9.06 16.46 3.37
C GLU A 160 -9.41 16.14 1.91
N LEU A 161 -10.67 15.78 1.70
CA LEU A 161 -11.23 15.38 0.42
C LEU A 161 -12.39 16.31 0.03
N LYS A 162 -12.65 16.43 -1.27
CA LYS A 162 -13.83 17.07 -1.83
C LYS A 162 -14.56 16.09 -2.72
N THR A 163 -15.87 16.01 -2.55
CA THR A 163 -16.78 15.33 -3.48
C THR A 163 -16.79 16.05 -4.84
N THR A 164 -16.85 15.27 -5.91
CA THR A 164 -16.87 15.81 -7.28
C THR A 164 -18.17 16.56 -7.59
N ALA A 165 -19.29 16.17 -6.98
CA ALA A 165 -20.61 16.68 -7.32
C ALA A 165 -20.94 18.05 -6.70
N ASP A 166 -20.60 18.25 -5.43
CA ASP A 166 -21.08 19.38 -4.61
C ASP A 166 -19.95 20.10 -3.87
N SER A 167 -18.69 19.74 -4.11
CA SER A 167 -17.51 20.36 -3.48
C SER A 167 -17.54 20.36 -1.95
N GLN A 168 -18.33 19.46 -1.34
CA GLN A 168 -18.36 19.32 0.10
C GLN A 168 -17.03 18.77 0.58
N LYS A 169 -16.41 19.51 1.51
CA LYS A 169 -15.21 19.05 2.19
C LYS A 169 -15.56 17.96 3.19
N MET A 170 -14.75 16.92 3.25
CA MET A 170 -14.78 15.92 4.30
C MET A 170 -13.36 15.46 4.62
N THR A 171 -13.16 14.81 5.76
CA THR A 171 -11.91 14.14 6.08
C THR A 171 -12.05 12.64 5.89
N SER A 172 -10.98 12.00 5.43
CA SER A 172 -10.92 10.56 5.29
C SER A 172 -10.94 9.88 6.67
N PRO A 173 -11.92 9.02 6.99
CA PRO A 173 -11.98 8.33 8.30
C PRO A 173 -10.90 7.24 8.49
N TYR A 174 -10.36 6.72 7.40
CA TYR A 174 -9.32 5.68 7.31
C TYR A 174 -8.38 5.99 6.12
N ASP A 175 -7.44 5.11 5.78
CA ASP A 175 -6.54 5.35 4.65
C ASP A 175 -7.31 5.27 3.32
N ALA A 176 -6.86 6.04 2.33
CA ALA A 176 -7.50 6.11 1.03
C ALA A 176 -6.50 5.82 -0.08
N ILE A 177 -7.01 5.28 -1.19
CA ILE A 177 -6.20 4.90 -2.35
C ILE A 177 -6.19 6.08 -3.31
N ALA A 178 -5.02 6.61 -3.65
CA ALA A 178 -4.90 7.73 -4.57
C ALA A 178 -4.25 7.31 -5.88
N LEU A 179 -4.95 7.58 -6.99
CA LEU A 179 -4.45 7.41 -8.35
C LEU A 179 -4.12 8.78 -8.91
N THR A 180 -2.85 9.00 -9.25
CA THR A 180 -2.40 10.24 -9.90
C THR A 180 -2.05 9.97 -11.35
N GLN A 181 -2.66 10.72 -12.25
CA GLN A 181 -2.47 10.62 -13.69
C GLN A 181 -2.54 12.02 -14.29
N ASN A 182 -1.59 12.38 -15.15
CA ASN A 182 -1.55 13.71 -15.80
C ASN A 182 -1.68 14.89 -14.82
N GLY A 183 -1.12 14.76 -13.61
CA GLY A 183 -1.20 15.77 -12.54
C GLY A 183 -2.56 15.89 -11.84
N GLN A 184 -3.54 15.08 -12.20
CA GLN A 184 -4.83 14.97 -11.51
C GLN A 184 -4.80 13.78 -10.56
N THR A 185 -5.25 13.97 -9.32
CA THR A 185 -5.34 12.89 -8.32
C THR A 185 -6.80 12.58 -8.03
N THR A 186 -7.18 11.33 -8.28
CA THR A 186 -8.46 10.75 -7.85
C THR A 186 -8.22 9.90 -6.61
N VAL A 187 -9.00 10.14 -5.56
CA VAL A 187 -8.92 9.39 -4.30
C VAL A 187 -10.13 8.47 -4.19
N TYR A 188 -9.90 7.20 -3.94
CA TYR A 188 -10.93 6.18 -3.70
C TYR A 188 -11.05 5.91 -2.21
N LEU A 189 -12.26 6.02 -1.69
CA LEU A 189 -12.60 5.83 -0.28
C LEU A 189 -13.74 4.81 -0.15
N PHE A 190 -13.59 3.80 0.71
CA PHE A 190 -14.56 2.71 0.84
C PHE A 190 -15.72 3.05 1.79
N ARG A 191 -16.88 3.45 1.29
CA ARG A 191 -18.04 3.79 2.12
C ARG A 191 -19.26 3.00 1.73
N ASN A 192 -20.00 2.52 2.74
CA ASN A 192 -21.25 1.78 2.55
C ASN A 192 -21.07 0.56 1.62
N GLY A 193 -20.00 -0.21 1.83
CA GLY A 193 -19.73 -1.43 1.07
C GLY A 193 -19.17 -1.24 -0.34
N ARG A 194 -18.75 -0.02 -0.71
CA ARG A 194 -18.20 0.27 -2.05
C ARG A 194 -17.16 1.38 -2.03
N PHE A 195 -16.26 1.40 -3.00
CA PHE A 195 -15.39 2.55 -3.24
C PHE A 195 -16.13 3.67 -3.96
N SER A 196 -15.92 4.90 -3.50
CA SER A 196 -16.39 6.13 -4.15
C SER A 196 -15.19 7.04 -4.43
N ASN A 197 -15.25 7.81 -5.52
CA ASN A 197 -14.17 8.69 -5.93
C ASN A 197 -14.33 10.12 -5.38
N TYR A 198 -13.19 10.75 -5.11
CA TYR A 198 -13.05 12.07 -4.53
C TYR A 198 -11.84 12.78 -5.15
N SER A 199 -11.75 14.08 -4.95
CA SER A 199 -10.57 14.88 -5.25
C SER A 199 -9.92 15.38 -3.94
N ILE A 200 -8.65 15.75 -3.99
CA ILE A 200 -7.96 16.35 -2.84
C ILE A 200 -8.48 17.77 -2.64
N ALA A 201 -8.84 18.11 -1.39
CA ALA A 201 -9.20 19.47 -1.03
C ALA A 201 -7.96 20.37 -1.07
N ARG A 202 -7.85 21.24 -2.08
CA ARG A 202 -6.97 22.42 -2.02
C ARG A 202 -7.58 23.51 -1.14
#